data_AF-A0A1H5G5T2-F1
#
_entry.id   AF-A0A1H5G5T2-F1
#
_cell.length_a   1.000
_cell.length_b   1.000
_cell.length_c   1.000
_cell.angle_alpha   90.00
_cell.angle_beta   90.00
_cell.angle_gamma   90.00
#
_symmetry.space_group_name_H-M   'P 1'
#
loop_
_entity.id
_entity.type
_entity.pdbx_description
1 polymer ?
#
loop_
_entity_poly.entity_id
_entity_poly.type
_entity_poly.pdbx_seq_one_letter_code
_entity_poly.pdbx_strand_id
1 'polypeptide(L)'
;MIKKISYTILIIGCILITVGYFRYNPTVVVNKVIPNTAEAVVRVNLRAIEYNVVTDIISHPFSYFNSKKSTSSSSTKVRKIALLDQVEIPTDLFFYTNYQNLKGVWVSSSIKVKEKKTLIEFFEQEGFKEKTGQNFRYYESKNIVYVLLDDNLKVLIKLKRVENIEIKLAAVLNVKEYLTDEDLIIQKIRESKGLLALATKQDDFFEIKINKQVLNLSGVIGEVNNIFLPHQTRFKAGKMAHVTGKLKVGFISNLIEKSNKESFKKLSTMSLDSLSTSWNGGFELNLQGFKEEIDTIVTYEYDDDFNKVEKKSVQKKRNPNVSLYLNKTDAFYKYLTSKKAVKTIGSKKVFTMNPLFTTFINEDKLGVLLYSSKEPLKKESNANDKFTLFFNVEEYNKVNRGIYNISNKYFRLIENIKANVTSQNDVTIEISLKNKSQNFMYQFLK
;
A
#
# COMPACT_ATOMS: atom_id res chain seq x y z
N MET A 1 -22.84 -47.10 -25.92
CA MET A 1 -21.78 -46.09 -26.14
C MET A 1 -21.79 -44.95 -25.11
N ILE A 2 -22.95 -44.35 -24.82
CA ILE A 2 -23.08 -43.20 -23.88
C ILE A 2 -22.49 -43.49 -22.49
N LYS A 3 -22.73 -44.69 -21.92
CA LYS A 3 -22.15 -45.10 -20.62
C LYS A 3 -20.62 -45.10 -20.63
N LYS A 4 -19.99 -45.61 -21.70
CA LYS A 4 -18.52 -45.65 -21.83
C LYS A 4 -17.93 -44.23 -21.92
N ILE A 5 -18.56 -43.34 -22.70
CA ILE A 5 -18.15 -41.94 -22.82
C ILE A 5 -18.28 -41.20 -21.47
N SER A 6 -19.38 -41.43 -20.75
CA SER A 6 -19.60 -40.85 -19.42
C SER A 6 -18.54 -41.29 -18.41
N TYR A 7 -18.18 -42.58 -18.37
CA TYR A 7 -17.10 -43.07 -17.51
C TYR A 7 -15.73 -42.49 -17.89
N THR A 8 -15.42 -42.36 -19.19
CA THR A 8 -14.17 -41.73 -19.63
C THR A 8 -14.07 -40.27 -19.19
N ILE A 9 -15.14 -39.49 -19.35
CA ILE A 9 -15.17 -38.08 -18.89
C ILE A 9 -14.99 -38.01 -17.37
N LEU A 10 -15.65 -38.89 -16.61
CA LEU A 10 -15.52 -38.93 -15.15
C LEU A 10 -14.09 -39.26 -14.72
N ILE A 11 -13.45 -40.25 -15.34
CA ILE A 11 -12.06 -40.64 -15.05
C ILE A 11 -11.10 -39.48 -15.36
N ILE A 12 -11.24 -38.83 -16.51
CA ILE A 12 -10.44 -37.64 -16.86
C ILE A 12 -10.66 -36.52 -15.84
N GLY A 13 -11.92 -36.28 -15.44
CA GLY A 13 -12.26 -35.30 -14.41
C GLY A 13 -11.58 -35.61 -13.08
N CYS A 14 -11.63 -36.86 -12.62
CA CYS A 14 -10.96 -37.30 -11.40
C CYS A 14 -9.44 -37.10 -11.49
N ILE A 15 -8.80 -37.47 -12.60
CA ILE A 15 -7.36 -37.28 -12.81
C ILE A 15 -7.00 -35.79 -12.75
N LEU A 16 -7.76 -34.94 -13.43
CA LEU A 16 -7.52 -33.48 -13.42
C LEU A 16 -7.68 -32.89 -12.01
N ILE A 17 -8.68 -33.32 -11.25
CA ILE A 17 -8.90 -32.89 -9.86
C ILE A 17 -7.74 -33.34 -8.98
N THR A 18 -7.31 -34.60 -9.07
CA THR A 18 -6.21 -35.13 -8.26
C THR A 18 -4.88 -34.45 -8.58
N VAL A 19 -4.53 -34.32 -9.87
CA VAL A 19 -3.32 -33.63 -10.31
C VAL A 19 -3.35 -32.15 -9.92
N GLY A 20 -4.50 -31.49 -10.08
CA GLY A 20 -4.69 -30.11 -9.65
C GLY A 20 -4.51 -29.94 -8.14
N TYR A 21 -5.10 -30.82 -7.34
CA TYR A 21 -4.98 -30.79 -5.88
C TYR A 21 -3.52 -30.89 -5.42
N PHE A 22 -2.76 -31.87 -5.94
CA PHE A 22 -1.34 -32.04 -5.56
C PHE A 22 -0.45 -30.91 -6.08
N ARG A 23 -0.72 -30.35 -7.27
CA ARG A 23 0.06 -29.24 -7.83
C ARG A 23 -0.11 -27.94 -7.03
N TYR A 24 -1.32 -27.67 -6.55
CA TYR A 24 -1.67 -26.39 -5.93
C TYR A 24 -1.72 -26.41 -4.40
N ASN A 25 -1.55 -27.58 -3.78
CA ASN A 25 -1.33 -27.73 -2.33
C ASN A 25 0.02 -28.40 -2.00
N PRO A 26 1.17 -27.85 -2.48
CA PRO A 26 2.46 -28.40 -2.13
C PRO A 26 2.78 -28.15 -0.64
N THR A 27 3.53 -29.06 -0.04
CA THR A 27 4.15 -28.84 1.27
C THR A 27 5.20 -27.73 1.15
N VAL A 28 5.18 -26.79 2.09
CA VAL A 28 6.16 -25.68 2.13
C VAL A 28 7.51 -26.23 2.59
N VAL A 29 8.50 -26.21 1.71
CA VAL A 29 9.86 -26.68 2.01
C VAL A 29 10.73 -25.49 2.42
N VAL A 30 11.20 -25.52 3.67
CA VAL A 30 12.01 -24.43 4.28
C VAL A 30 13.40 -24.89 4.73
N ASN A 31 13.70 -26.18 4.61
CA ASN A 31 14.94 -26.77 5.11
C ASN A 31 16.16 -26.18 4.37
N LYS A 32 17.09 -25.58 5.14
CA LYS A 32 18.31 -24.90 4.64
C LYS A 32 18.05 -23.76 3.64
N VAL A 33 16.88 -23.10 3.74
CA VAL A 33 16.50 -22.03 2.81
C VAL A 33 16.74 -20.64 3.39
N ILE A 34 16.40 -20.43 4.67
CA ILE A 34 16.43 -19.12 5.32
C ILE A 34 17.50 -19.12 6.42
N PRO A 35 18.48 -18.19 6.40
CA PRO A 35 19.49 -18.10 7.46
C PRO A 35 18.89 -17.81 8.83
N ASN A 36 19.46 -18.36 9.91
CA ASN A 36 18.99 -18.09 11.28
C ASN A 36 19.14 -16.62 11.72
N THR A 37 20.04 -15.88 11.04
CA THR A 37 20.22 -14.44 11.23
C THR A 37 19.09 -13.59 10.63
N ALA A 38 18.16 -14.18 9.85
CA ALA A 38 17.04 -13.46 9.28
C ALA A 38 16.16 -12.85 10.38
N GLU A 39 15.82 -11.57 10.24
CA GLU A 39 14.92 -10.87 11.16
C GLU A 39 13.55 -10.60 10.55
N ALA A 40 13.47 -10.60 9.22
CA ALA A 40 12.23 -10.55 8.48
C ALA A 40 12.32 -11.46 7.25
N VAL A 41 11.22 -12.15 6.97
CA VAL A 41 11.08 -13.09 5.87
C VAL A 41 9.78 -12.81 5.13
N VAL A 42 9.88 -12.68 3.81
CA VAL A 42 8.74 -12.66 2.89
C VAL A 42 8.71 -13.97 2.12
N ARG A 43 7.62 -14.73 2.22
CA ARG A 43 7.31 -15.86 1.37
C ARG A 43 6.48 -15.38 0.18
N VAL A 44 6.89 -15.76 -1.02
CA VAL A 44 6.11 -15.63 -2.26
C VAL A 44 5.63 -17.01 -2.68
N ASN A 45 4.31 -17.22 -2.59
CA ASN A 45 3.69 -18.49 -2.97
C ASN A 45 3.38 -18.49 -4.47
N LEU A 46 4.31 -19.00 -5.26
CA LEU A 46 4.22 -19.00 -6.73
C LEU A 46 3.11 -19.94 -7.22
N ARG A 47 2.81 -21.01 -6.49
CA ARG A 47 1.69 -21.91 -6.83
C ARG A 47 0.32 -21.29 -6.56
N ALA A 48 0.16 -20.53 -5.49
CA ALA A 48 -1.08 -19.79 -5.24
C ALA A 48 -1.29 -18.69 -6.30
N ILE A 49 -0.21 -18.01 -6.72
CA ILE A 49 -0.23 -17.05 -7.83
C ILE A 49 -0.68 -17.74 -9.12
N GLU A 50 -0.05 -18.85 -9.48
CA GLU A 50 -0.38 -19.65 -10.67
C GLU A 50 -1.85 -20.11 -10.63
N TYR A 51 -2.30 -20.66 -9.50
CA TYR A 51 -3.68 -21.11 -9.29
C TYR A 51 -4.68 -19.98 -9.52
N ASN A 52 -4.45 -18.80 -8.96
CA ASN A 52 -5.35 -17.65 -9.12
C ASN A 52 -5.44 -17.19 -10.58
N VAL A 53 -4.33 -17.23 -11.32
CA VAL A 53 -4.33 -16.89 -12.75
C VAL A 53 -5.09 -17.93 -13.57
N VAL A 54 -4.81 -19.23 -13.37
CA VAL A 54 -5.46 -20.32 -14.11
C VAL A 54 -6.95 -20.38 -13.83
N THR A 55 -7.35 -20.26 -12.56
CA THR A 55 -8.78 -20.27 -12.18
C THR A 55 -9.54 -19.07 -12.74
N ASP A 56 -8.91 -17.89 -12.86
CA ASP A 56 -9.54 -16.74 -13.50
C ASP A 56 -9.76 -16.97 -15.01
N ILE A 57 -8.76 -17.54 -15.70
CA ILE A 57 -8.87 -17.90 -17.12
C ILE A 57 -10.01 -18.90 -17.34
N ILE A 58 -10.11 -19.93 -16.48
CA ILE A 58 -11.18 -20.94 -16.57
C ILE A 58 -12.55 -20.34 -16.26
N SER A 59 -12.64 -19.43 -15.29
CA SER A 59 -13.91 -18.81 -14.88
C SER A 59 -14.39 -17.75 -15.88
N HIS A 60 -13.46 -17.10 -16.58
CA HIS A 60 -13.75 -15.98 -17.47
C HIS A 60 -13.06 -16.10 -18.84
N PRO A 61 -13.22 -17.22 -19.58
CA PRO A 61 -12.42 -17.50 -20.78
C PRO A 61 -12.57 -16.41 -21.85
N PHE A 62 -13.79 -15.94 -22.09
CA PHE A 62 -14.08 -14.91 -23.09
C PHE A 62 -13.43 -13.55 -22.78
N SER A 63 -13.08 -13.26 -21.52
CA SER A 63 -12.34 -12.06 -21.16
C SER A 63 -10.91 -12.05 -21.72
N TYR A 64 -10.31 -13.24 -21.86
CA TYR A 64 -8.93 -13.40 -22.35
C TYR A 64 -8.84 -13.50 -23.87
N PHE A 65 -9.88 -14.01 -24.53
CA PHE A 65 -9.94 -14.11 -25.99
C PHE A 65 -10.20 -12.77 -26.71
N ASN A 66 -10.63 -11.73 -25.98
CA ASN A 66 -10.91 -10.39 -26.53
C ASN A 66 -9.68 -9.46 -26.59
N SER A 67 -8.45 -9.99 -26.54
CA SER A 67 -7.29 -9.16 -26.81
C SER A 67 -7.30 -8.74 -28.28
N LYS A 68 -7.38 -7.43 -28.54
CA LYS A 68 -7.25 -6.86 -29.89
C LYS A 68 -6.08 -7.54 -30.58
N LYS A 69 -6.29 -8.09 -31.80
CA LYS A 69 -5.23 -8.50 -32.71
C LYS A 69 -4.17 -7.40 -32.70
N SER A 70 -3.05 -7.64 -32.02
CA SER A 70 -1.91 -6.75 -32.14
C SER A 70 -1.52 -6.83 -33.60
N THR A 71 -1.56 -5.68 -34.29
CA THR A 71 -0.98 -5.52 -35.61
C THR A 71 0.43 -6.09 -35.54
N SER A 72 0.61 -7.28 -36.12
CA SER A 72 1.89 -7.95 -36.22
C SER A 72 2.76 -7.12 -37.15
N SER A 73 3.50 -6.18 -36.59
CA SER A 73 4.62 -5.57 -37.28
C SER A 73 5.64 -6.67 -37.53
N SER A 74 5.72 -7.08 -38.80
CA SER A 74 6.81 -7.86 -39.37
C SER A 74 8.12 -7.12 -39.14
N SER A 75 8.84 -7.52 -38.11
CA SER A 75 10.29 -7.39 -38.06
C SER A 75 10.82 -8.69 -37.49
N THR A 76 11.93 -9.16 -38.04
CA THR A 76 12.70 -10.31 -37.58
C THR A 76 13.10 -10.09 -36.12
N LYS A 77 12.17 -10.34 -35.19
CA LYS A 77 12.40 -10.18 -33.76
C LYS A 77 13.30 -11.32 -33.34
N VAL A 78 14.57 -10.99 -33.13
CA VAL A 78 15.48 -11.80 -32.32
C VAL A 78 14.68 -12.33 -31.13
N ARG A 79 14.60 -13.66 -31.01
CA ARG A 79 13.81 -14.31 -29.96
C ARG A 79 14.32 -13.78 -28.63
N LYS A 80 13.51 -12.98 -27.94
CA LYS A 80 13.90 -12.38 -26.66
C LYS A 80 14.08 -13.51 -25.65
N ILE A 81 15.28 -13.64 -25.07
CA ILE A 81 15.55 -14.61 -24.02
C ILE A 81 14.79 -14.14 -22.78
N ALA A 82 14.02 -15.03 -22.14
CA ALA A 82 13.25 -14.71 -20.94
C ALA A 82 13.87 -15.38 -19.71
N LEU A 83 13.99 -14.63 -18.61
CA LEU A 83 14.56 -15.12 -17.35
C LEU A 83 13.85 -16.38 -16.83
N LEU A 84 12.51 -16.39 -16.87
CA LEU A 84 11.70 -17.50 -16.35
C LEU A 84 11.90 -18.81 -17.13
N ASP A 85 12.35 -18.72 -18.39
CA ASP A 85 12.66 -19.91 -19.20
C ASP A 85 13.98 -20.55 -18.75
N GLN A 86 14.90 -19.76 -18.17
CA GLN A 86 16.26 -20.19 -17.81
C GLN A 86 16.37 -20.75 -16.38
N VAL A 87 15.31 -20.62 -15.58
CA VAL A 87 15.29 -21.08 -14.19
C VAL A 87 14.18 -22.09 -13.94
N GLU A 88 14.36 -22.96 -12.96
CA GLU A 88 13.30 -23.81 -12.42
C GLU A 88 12.46 -22.98 -11.44
N ILE A 89 11.18 -22.79 -11.77
CA ILE A 89 10.25 -22.01 -10.94
C ILE A 89 9.93 -22.82 -9.67
N PRO A 90 10.35 -22.37 -8.48
CA PRO A 90 10.09 -23.10 -7.25
C PRO A 90 8.61 -22.99 -6.85
N THR A 91 8.17 -23.81 -5.89
CA THR A 91 6.82 -23.66 -5.31
C THR A 91 6.68 -22.37 -4.52
N ASP A 92 7.71 -22.09 -3.73
CA ASP A 92 7.83 -20.94 -2.84
C ASP A 92 9.17 -20.26 -3.07
N LEU A 93 9.15 -18.94 -3.09
CA LEU A 93 10.35 -18.12 -3.14
C LEU A 93 10.40 -17.28 -1.87
N PHE A 94 11.46 -17.43 -1.07
CA PHE A 94 11.61 -16.68 0.17
C PHE A 94 12.55 -15.51 -0.07
N PHE A 95 12.24 -14.36 0.50
CA PHE A 95 13.14 -13.22 0.62
C PHE A 95 13.38 -12.94 2.09
N TYR A 96 14.62 -12.69 2.48
CA TYR A 96 14.95 -12.37 3.85
C TYR A 96 15.88 -11.17 3.95
N THR A 97 15.90 -10.55 5.12
CA THR A 97 16.79 -9.45 5.49
C THR A 97 17.16 -9.54 6.97
N ASN A 98 18.22 -8.82 7.34
CA ASN A 98 18.60 -8.51 8.71
C ASN A 98 19.11 -7.07 8.79
N TYR A 99 18.93 -6.42 9.94
CA TYR A 99 19.26 -5.02 10.18
C TYR A 99 20.77 -4.79 10.36
N GLN A 100 21.53 -5.84 10.69
CA GLN A 100 22.98 -5.75 10.91
C GLN A 100 23.76 -5.68 9.59
N ASN A 101 23.66 -6.73 8.75
CA ASN A 101 24.49 -6.91 7.56
C ASN A 101 23.73 -6.60 6.26
N LEU A 102 22.40 -6.80 6.25
CA LEU A 102 21.57 -6.69 5.06
C LEU A 102 20.68 -5.45 5.04
N LYS A 103 20.93 -4.45 5.89
CA LYS A 103 20.11 -3.24 5.97
C LYS A 103 19.82 -2.63 4.59
N GLY A 104 18.54 -2.54 4.21
CA GLY A 104 18.10 -2.01 2.92
C GLY A 104 18.26 -2.96 1.72
N VAL A 105 18.56 -4.24 1.94
CA VAL A 105 18.72 -5.26 0.92
C VAL A 105 17.92 -6.51 1.31
N TRP A 106 17.10 -6.99 0.39
CA TRP A 106 16.42 -8.28 0.51
C TRP A 106 17.12 -9.32 -0.33
N VAL A 107 17.24 -10.54 0.17
CA VAL A 107 17.98 -11.63 -0.47
C VAL A 107 17.02 -12.80 -0.68
N SER A 108 16.97 -13.34 -1.88
CA SER A 108 16.13 -14.50 -2.17
C SER A 108 16.77 -15.81 -1.68
N SER A 109 15.94 -16.81 -1.48
CA SER A 109 16.36 -18.21 -1.51
C SER A 109 16.98 -18.57 -2.85
N SER A 110 17.76 -19.65 -2.87
CA SER A 110 18.37 -20.16 -4.10
C SER A 110 17.31 -20.64 -5.09
N ILE A 111 17.49 -20.29 -6.36
CA ILE A 111 16.66 -20.71 -7.49
C ILE A 111 17.54 -21.56 -8.40
N LYS A 112 17.12 -22.77 -8.75
CA LYS A 112 17.91 -23.64 -9.62
C LYS A 112 17.91 -23.14 -11.06
N VAL A 113 19.09 -23.08 -11.65
CA VAL A 113 19.32 -22.67 -13.04
C VAL A 113 19.20 -23.91 -13.93
N LYS A 114 18.47 -23.80 -15.04
CA LYS A 114 18.35 -24.87 -16.04
C LYS A 114 19.57 -24.89 -16.95
N GLU A 115 19.90 -23.73 -17.51
CA GLU A 115 21.01 -23.57 -18.45
C GLU A 115 21.75 -22.26 -18.17
N LYS A 116 23.01 -22.40 -17.76
CA LYS A 116 23.84 -21.27 -17.31
C LYS A 116 24.22 -20.33 -18.45
N LYS A 117 24.51 -20.88 -19.64
CA LYS A 117 24.97 -20.11 -20.79
C LYS A 117 23.92 -19.12 -21.26
N THR A 118 22.70 -19.60 -21.49
CA THR A 118 21.55 -18.79 -21.91
C THR A 118 21.10 -17.79 -20.84
N LEU A 119 21.30 -18.10 -19.54
CA LEU A 119 21.09 -17.14 -18.47
C LEU A 119 22.08 -15.97 -18.52
N ILE A 120 23.35 -16.24 -18.86
CA ILE A 120 24.35 -15.17 -19.04
C ILE A 120 24.00 -14.32 -20.27
N GLU A 121 23.62 -14.95 -21.38
CA GLU A 121 23.14 -14.24 -22.58
C GLU A 121 21.93 -13.35 -22.27
N PHE A 122 21.01 -13.79 -21.40
CA PHE A 122 19.91 -12.97 -20.90
C PHE A 122 20.41 -11.72 -20.15
N PHE A 123 21.39 -11.86 -19.26
CA PHE A 123 21.95 -10.73 -18.52
C PHE A 123 22.63 -9.71 -19.44
N GLU A 124 23.37 -10.19 -20.45
CA GLU A 124 23.98 -9.34 -21.47
C GLU A 124 22.90 -8.61 -22.30
N GLN A 125 21.87 -9.33 -22.74
CA GLN A 125 20.75 -8.77 -23.52
C GLN A 125 20.01 -7.66 -22.75
N GLU A 126 19.81 -7.82 -21.44
CA GLU A 126 19.12 -6.84 -20.59
C GLU A 126 20.05 -5.75 -20.01
N GLY A 127 21.34 -5.75 -20.39
CA GLY A 127 22.30 -4.72 -20.01
C GLY A 127 22.75 -4.77 -18.55
N PHE A 128 22.76 -5.96 -17.94
CA PHE A 128 23.36 -6.15 -16.63
C PHE A 128 24.88 -6.09 -16.73
N LYS A 129 25.51 -5.43 -15.75
CA LYS A 129 26.98 -5.36 -15.68
C LYS A 129 27.49 -6.56 -14.91
N GLU A 130 28.26 -7.41 -15.57
CA GLU A 130 29.01 -8.47 -14.90
C GLU A 130 30.09 -7.86 -14.01
N LYS A 131 30.18 -8.40 -12.79
CA LYS A 131 31.21 -8.08 -11.82
C LYS A 131 31.63 -9.37 -11.12
N THR A 132 32.87 -9.37 -10.66
CA THR A 132 33.49 -10.54 -10.03
C THR A 132 33.82 -10.17 -8.59
N GLY A 133 33.19 -10.86 -7.65
CA GLY A 133 33.63 -10.88 -6.25
C GLY A 133 34.76 -11.89 -6.07
N GLN A 134 35.33 -11.99 -4.87
CA GLN A 134 36.49 -12.85 -4.61
C GLN A 134 36.34 -14.27 -5.18
N ASN A 135 35.17 -14.90 -5.04
CA ASN A 135 34.90 -16.29 -5.50
C ASN A 135 33.53 -16.46 -6.21
N PHE A 136 32.87 -15.39 -6.64
CA PHE A 136 31.54 -15.49 -7.23
C PHE A 136 31.32 -14.44 -8.32
N ARG A 137 30.49 -14.79 -9.31
CA ARG A 137 30.04 -13.86 -10.35
C ARG A 137 28.69 -13.28 -10.00
N TYR A 138 28.55 -11.97 -10.19
CA TYR A 138 27.29 -11.28 -9.98
C TYR A 138 27.01 -10.28 -11.10
N TYR A 139 25.72 -10.12 -11.39
CA TYR A 139 25.20 -9.28 -12.46
C TYR A 139 24.33 -8.20 -11.84
N GLU A 140 24.71 -6.93 -12.03
CA GLU A 140 24.07 -5.80 -11.36
C GLU A 140 23.39 -4.87 -12.37
N SER A 141 22.14 -4.51 -12.09
CA SER A 141 21.42 -3.44 -12.79
C SER A 141 20.53 -2.68 -11.81
N LYS A 142 20.79 -1.37 -11.67
CA LYS A 142 20.04 -0.45 -10.80
C LYS A 142 19.89 -1.00 -9.37
N ASN A 143 18.71 -1.52 -9.03
CA ASN A 143 18.32 -2.00 -7.71
C ASN A 143 18.34 -3.52 -7.58
N ILE A 144 18.70 -4.25 -8.64
CA ILE A 144 18.68 -5.72 -8.66
C ILE A 144 20.10 -6.23 -8.87
N VAL A 145 20.48 -7.23 -8.08
CA VAL A 145 21.74 -7.96 -8.22
C VAL A 145 21.45 -9.44 -8.28
N TYR A 146 21.93 -10.10 -9.31
CA TYR A 146 21.88 -11.55 -9.46
C TYR A 146 23.23 -12.14 -9.09
N VAL A 147 23.23 -13.20 -8.29
CA VAL A 147 24.45 -13.90 -7.87
C VAL A 147 24.34 -15.32 -8.33
N LEU A 148 25.33 -15.75 -9.12
CA LEU A 148 25.39 -17.09 -9.68
C LEU A 148 26.43 -17.91 -8.92
N LEU A 149 25.97 -18.94 -8.22
CA LEU A 149 26.77 -19.86 -7.42
C LEU A 149 26.53 -21.26 -7.97
N ASP A 150 27.51 -21.82 -8.65
CA ASP A 150 27.37 -23.11 -9.35
C ASP A 150 26.16 -23.08 -10.32
N ASP A 151 25.11 -23.85 -9.99
CA ASP A 151 23.82 -23.97 -10.69
C ASP A 151 22.66 -23.29 -9.95
N ASN A 152 22.96 -22.43 -8.98
CA ASN A 152 21.97 -21.70 -8.19
C ASN A 152 22.07 -20.19 -8.44
N LEU A 153 20.91 -19.57 -8.59
CA LEU A 153 20.72 -18.14 -8.72
C LEU A 153 20.13 -17.60 -7.42
N LYS A 154 20.76 -16.58 -6.83
CA LYS A 154 20.16 -15.74 -5.80
C LYS A 154 19.89 -14.34 -6.34
N VAL A 155 18.81 -13.73 -5.90
CA VAL A 155 18.38 -12.39 -6.29
C VAL A 155 18.45 -11.49 -5.08
N LEU A 156 19.13 -10.36 -5.20
CA LEU A 156 19.16 -9.31 -4.20
C LEU A 156 18.44 -8.08 -4.72
N ILE A 157 17.59 -7.51 -3.87
CA ILE A 157 16.80 -6.31 -4.16
C ILE A 157 17.23 -5.21 -3.20
N LYS A 158 17.80 -4.14 -3.75
CA LYS A 158 18.22 -2.94 -3.03
C LYS A 158 17.04 -1.96 -2.94
N LEU A 159 16.58 -1.67 -1.72
CA LEU A 159 15.48 -0.72 -1.50
C LEU A 159 15.93 0.74 -1.68
N LYS A 160 17.21 1.01 -1.50
CA LYS A 160 17.86 2.31 -1.70
C LYS A 160 19.25 2.10 -2.31
N ARG A 161 19.95 3.19 -2.65
CA ARG A 161 21.37 3.09 -3.03
C ARG A 161 22.15 2.51 -1.86
N VAL A 162 22.85 1.42 -2.12
CA VAL A 162 23.68 0.71 -1.13
C VAL A 162 25.11 0.73 -1.62
N GLU A 163 26.01 1.22 -0.78
CA GLU A 163 27.45 1.16 -0.99
C GLU A 163 27.99 -0.21 -0.55
N ASN A 164 29.11 -0.63 -1.15
CA ASN A 164 29.83 -1.87 -0.80
C ASN A 164 28.95 -3.13 -0.82
N ILE A 165 28.25 -3.37 -1.93
CA ILE A 165 27.42 -4.57 -2.13
C ILE A 165 28.19 -5.87 -1.92
N GLU A 166 29.50 -5.89 -2.19
CA GLU A 166 30.38 -7.05 -2.02
C GLU A 166 30.46 -7.55 -0.58
N ILE A 167 30.49 -6.64 0.41
CA ILE A 167 30.47 -7.00 1.83
C ILE A 167 29.16 -7.71 2.18
N LYS A 168 28.04 -7.19 1.67
CA LYS A 168 26.72 -7.80 1.88
C LYS A 168 26.62 -9.16 1.20
N LEU A 169 27.18 -9.28 0.01
CA LEU A 169 27.24 -10.55 -0.73
C LEU A 169 28.06 -11.58 0.04
N ALA A 170 29.23 -11.24 0.56
CA ALA A 170 30.02 -12.15 1.39
C ALA A 170 29.23 -12.67 2.61
N ALA A 171 28.45 -11.81 3.27
CA ALA A 171 27.59 -12.21 4.38
C ALA A 171 26.47 -13.17 3.96
N VAL A 172 25.93 -13.05 2.74
CA VAL A 172 24.91 -13.96 2.18
C VAL A 172 25.48 -15.33 1.82
N LEU A 173 26.74 -15.37 1.39
CA LEU A 173 27.38 -16.59 0.88
C LEU A 173 27.97 -17.45 1.99
N ASN A 174 28.38 -16.85 3.11
CA ASN A 174 29.03 -17.55 4.22
C ASN A 174 28.06 -18.10 5.29
N VAL A 175 26.78 -18.30 4.96
CA VAL A 175 25.77 -18.79 5.90
C VAL A 175 25.94 -20.29 6.16
N LYS A 176 26.10 -20.66 7.43
CA LYS A 176 26.22 -22.06 7.88
C LYS A 176 24.96 -22.59 8.58
N GLU A 177 24.19 -21.69 9.19
CA GLU A 177 23.03 -22.03 10.01
C GLU A 177 21.74 -21.44 9.43
N TYR A 178 20.68 -22.23 9.52
CA TYR A 178 19.38 -21.93 8.92
C TYR A 178 18.28 -22.07 9.96
N LEU A 179 17.18 -21.35 9.77
CA LEU A 179 15.97 -21.53 10.57
C LEU A 179 15.44 -22.96 10.41
N THR A 180 14.89 -23.45 11.51
CA THR A 180 14.29 -24.76 11.67
C THR A 180 12.77 -24.67 11.69
N ASP A 181 12.10 -25.81 11.68
CA ASP A 181 10.64 -25.89 11.72
C ASP A 181 10.03 -25.36 13.03
N GLU A 182 10.84 -25.27 14.09
CA GLU A 182 10.44 -24.77 15.41
C GLU A 182 10.45 -23.24 15.47
N ASP A 183 11.12 -22.57 14.53
CA ASP A 183 11.18 -21.11 14.50
C ASP A 183 9.80 -20.50 14.20
N LEU A 184 9.39 -19.54 15.04
CA LEU A 184 8.06 -18.92 14.95
C LEU A 184 7.80 -18.24 13.59
N ILE A 185 8.85 -17.68 12.97
CA ILE A 185 8.78 -17.14 11.59
C ILE A 185 8.37 -18.25 10.62
N ILE A 186 8.98 -19.42 10.72
CA ILE A 186 8.74 -20.56 9.84
C ILE A 186 7.33 -21.11 10.04
N GLN A 187 6.88 -21.23 11.29
CA GLN A 187 5.52 -21.66 11.61
C GLN A 187 4.46 -20.73 10.96
N LYS A 188 4.60 -19.41 11.19
CA LYS A 188 3.68 -18.39 10.64
C LYS A 188 3.64 -18.41 9.11
N ILE A 189 4.78 -18.44 8.42
CA ILE A 189 4.80 -18.44 6.95
C ILE A 189 4.33 -19.76 6.34
N ARG A 190 4.50 -20.90 7.03
CA ARG A 190 4.05 -22.23 6.57
C ARG A 190 2.53 -22.34 6.59
N GLU A 191 1.89 -21.81 7.63
CA GLU A 191 0.44 -21.82 7.77
C GLU A 191 -0.27 -20.89 6.78
N SER A 192 0.43 -19.86 6.28
CA SER A 192 -0.16 -18.94 5.31
C SER A 192 -0.51 -19.63 3.99
N LYS A 193 -1.74 -19.39 3.54
CA LYS A 193 -2.24 -19.75 2.20
C LYS A 193 -2.31 -18.55 1.26
N GLY A 194 -1.75 -17.41 1.68
CA GLY A 194 -1.69 -16.19 0.88
C GLY A 194 -0.77 -16.31 -0.32
N LEU A 195 -0.89 -15.34 -1.23
CA LEU A 195 0.03 -15.11 -2.34
C LEU A 195 1.39 -14.66 -1.83
N LEU A 196 1.38 -13.80 -0.81
CA LEU A 196 2.54 -13.30 -0.10
C LEU A 196 2.31 -13.45 1.39
N ALA A 197 3.36 -13.77 2.15
CA ALA A 197 3.34 -13.72 3.61
C ALA A 197 4.63 -13.06 4.11
N LEU A 198 4.53 -12.15 5.06
CA LEU A 198 5.64 -11.50 5.76
C LEU A 198 5.59 -11.95 7.22
N ALA A 199 6.71 -12.37 7.77
CA ALA A 199 6.88 -12.63 9.20
C ALA A 199 8.19 -12.01 9.71
N THR A 200 8.19 -11.50 10.93
CA THR A 200 9.38 -10.92 11.58
C THR A 200 9.71 -11.62 12.89
N LYS A 201 10.93 -11.41 13.39
CA LYS A 201 11.33 -11.85 14.73
C LYS A 201 10.58 -11.10 15.84
N GLN A 202 10.03 -9.93 15.54
CA GLN A 202 9.25 -9.10 16.46
C GLN A 202 7.74 -9.44 16.44
N ASP A 203 7.41 -10.65 16.03
CA ASP A 203 6.05 -11.19 15.98
C ASP A 203 5.08 -10.59 14.97
N ASP A 204 5.53 -9.66 14.13
CA ASP A 204 4.68 -9.19 13.04
C ASP A 204 4.40 -10.31 12.05
N PHE A 205 3.16 -10.38 11.59
CA PHE A 205 2.73 -11.27 10.54
C PHE A 205 1.75 -10.57 9.62
N PHE A 206 1.96 -10.68 8.31
CA PHE A 206 1.02 -10.19 7.31
C PHE A 206 0.93 -11.16 6.16
N GLU A 207 -0.23 -11.27 5.55
CA GLU A 207 -0.42 -12.04 4.34
C GLU A 207 -1.31 -11.28 3.36
N ILE A 208 -1.07 -11.51 2.08
CA ILE A 208 -1.87 -10.95 0.98
C ILE A 208 -2.62 -12.10 0.33
N LYS A 209 -3.94 -11.98 0.30
CA LYS A 209 -4.87 -12.94 -0.30
C LYS A 209 -5.69 -12.23 -1.36
N ILE A 210 -6.06 -12.97 -2.41
CA ILE A 210 -7.07 -12.52 -3.37
C ILE A 210 -8.27 -13.43 -3.21
N ASN A 211 -9.38 -12.83 -2.79
CA ASN A 211 -10.67 -13.49 -2.69
C ASN A 211 -11.56 -12.91 -3.78
N LYS A 212 -11.61 -13.59 -4.94
CA LYS A 212 -12.34 -13.14 -6.13
C LYS A 212 -11.87 -11.75 -6.60
N GLN A 213 -12.62 -10.70 -6.26
CA GLN A 213 -12.38 -9.31 -6.69
C GLN A 213 -11.87 -8.40 -5.56
N VAL A 214 -11.55 -8.98 -4.40
CA VAL A 214 -11.05 -8.25 -3.25
C VAL A 214 -9.62 -8.68 -2.98
N LEU A 215 -8.71 -7.70 -2.97
CA LEU A 215 -7.36 -7.88 -2.43
C LEU A 215 -7.41 -7.61 -0.93
N ASN A 216 -7.08 -8.63 -0.15
CA ASN A 216 -7.05 -8.58 1.29
C ASN A 216 -5.61 -8.67 1.77
N LEU A 217 -5.17 -7.67 2.53
CA LEU A 217 -4.01 -7.78 3.40
C LEU A 217 -4.53 -7.98 4.82
N SER A 218 -4.15 -9.09 5.45
CA SER A 218 -4.54 -9.41 6.82
C SER A 218 -3.33 -9.82 7.64
N GLY A 219 -3.36 -9.61 8.95
CA GLY A 219 -2.21 -9.93 9.79
C GLY A 219 -2.33 -9.43 11.21
N VAL A 220 -1.21 -9.47 11.93
CA VAL A 220 -1.06 -8.98 13.29
C VAL A 220 0.21 -8.13 13.36
N ILE A 221 0.11 -6.94 13.96
CA ILE A 221 1.28 -6.12 14.30
C ILE A 221 1.80 -6.55 15.66
N GLY A 222 3.09 -6.85 15.75
CA GLY A 222 3.77 -7.13 17.01
C GLY A 222 3.87 -5.89 17.90
N GLU A 223 3.89 -6.08 19.22
CA GLU A 223 3.84 -4.97 20.19
C GLU A 223 4.97 -3.93 20.02
N VAL A 224 6.17 -4.39 19.63
CA VAL A 224 7.34 -3.51 19.43
C VAL A 224 7.13 -2.54 18.27
N ASN A 225 6.53 -3.01 17.18
CA ASN A 225 6.33 -2.25 15.95
C ASN A 225 4.94 -1.58 15.87
N ASN A 226 4.16 -1.67 16.95
CA ASN A 226 2.82 -1.11 16.98
C ASN A 226 2.81 0.42 17.09
N ILE A 227 2.34 1.06 16.01
CA ILE A 227 2.18 2.51 15.92
C ILE A 227 0.81 3.00 16.38
N PHE A 228 -0.15 2.09 16.55
CA PHE A 228 -1.54 2.40 16.84
C PHE A 228 -1.83 2.25 18.33
N LEU A 229 -2.51 3.25 18.88
CA LEU A 229 -2.93 3.28 20.28
C LEU A 229 -4.44 3.09 20.35
N PRO A 230 -4.97 2.58 21.48
CA PRO A 230 -6.41 2.52 21.72
C PRO A 230 -7.07 3.89 21.47
N HIS A 231 -8.15 3.88 20.71
CA HIS A 231 -8.92 5.06 20.32
C HIS A 231 -10.41 4.78 20.42
N GLN A 232 -11.19 5.81 20.73
CA GLN A 232 -12.63 5.77 20.63
C GLN A 232 -13.06 6.81 19.61
N THR A 233 -13.67 6.31 18.54
CA THR A 233 -14.26 7.14 17.49
C THR A 233 -15.38 7.99 18.08
N ARG A 234 -15.56 9.21 17.57
CA ARG A 234 -16.58 10.15 18.08
C ARG A 234 -17.58 10.52 17.01
N PHE A 235 -17.12 10.64 15.77
CA PHE A 235 -17.96 11.02 14.66
C PHE A 235 -18.49 9.80 13.94
N LYS A 236 -19.73 9.92 13.46
CA LYS A 236 -20.28 8.96 12.51
C LYS A 236 -19.42 8.94 11.25
N ALA A 237 -19.12 7.74 10.75
CA ALA A 237 -18.39 7.59 9.49
C ALA A 237 -19.10 8.34 8.35
N GLY A 238 -18.32 9.07 7.55
CA GLY A 238 -18.80 9.75 6.36
C GLY A 238 -19.20 8.77 5.27
N LYS A 239 -20.02 9.25 4.32
CA LYS A 239 -20.39 8.48 3.12
C LYS A 239 -19.22 8.30 2.16
N MET A 240 -18.40 9.34 2.00
CA MET A 240 -17.34 9.35 0.98
C MET A 240 -16.00 8.87 1.52
N ALA A 241 -15.48 9.48 2.59
CA ALA A 241 -14.26 9.00 3.22
C ALA A 241 -14.25 9.26 4.73
N HIS A 242 -13.68 8.34 5.50
CA HIS A 242 -13.47 8.49 6.92
C HIS A 242 -12.16 7.84 7.31
N VAL A 243 -11.37 8.52 8.13
CA VAL A 243 -10.15 7.97 8.73
C VAL A 243 -10.13 8.37 10.19
N THR A 244 -9.94 7.41 11.08
CA THR A 244 -9.90 7.65 12.52
C THR A 244 -8.86 6.76 13.15
N GLY A 245 -8.26 7.23 14.23
CA GLY A 245 -7.39 6.42 15.07
C GLY A 245 -6.55 7.27 15.99
N LYS A 246 -5.66 6.59 16.72
CA LYS A 246 -4.67 7.25 17.57
C LYS A 246 -3.30 6.69 17.28
N LEU A 247 -2.33 7.57 17.04
CA LEU A 247 -0.97 7.19 16.68
C LEU A 247 0.03 7.48 17.81
N LYS A 248 1.07 6.65 17.90
CA LYS A 248 2.24 6.91 18.73
C LYS A 248 3.08 8.02 18.10
N VAL A 249 2.80 9.27 18.49
CA VAL A 249 3.31 10.48 17.83
C VAL A 249 4.83 10.51 17.72
N GLY A 250 5.56 10.14 18.77
CA GLY A 250 7.03 10.09 18.76
C GLY A 250 7.61 9.09 17.76
N PHE A 251 6.87 8.03 17.42
CA PHE A 251 7.26 7.10 16.37
C PHE A 251 7.07 7.73 14.98
N ILE A 252 5.87 8.29 14.73
CA ILE A 252 5.52 8.90 13.44
C ILE A 252 6.40 10.12 13.13
N SER A 253 6.72 10.95 14.12
CA SER A 253 7.57 12.13 13.94
C SER A 253 8.98 11.79 13.42
N ASN A 254 9.46 10.58 13.71
CA ASN A 254 10.77 10.10 13.27
C ASN A 254 10.74 9.53 11.85
N LEU A 255 9.56 9.17 11.32
CA LEU A 255 9.39 8.70 9.95
C LEU A 255 9.30 9.85 8.94
N ILE A 256 8.99 11.07 9.38
CA ILE A 256 8.86 12.23 8.50
C ILE A 256 10.25 12.79 8.19
N GLU A 257 10.60 12.81 6.91
CA GLU A 257 11.87 13.37 6.43
C GLU A 257 12.04 14.85 6.79
N LYS A 258 13.28 15.26 7.04
CA LYS A 258 13.63 16.64 7.41
C LYS A 258 13.16 17.67 6.37
N SER A 259 13.30 17.36 5.08
CA SER A 259 12.83 18.17 3.95
C SER A 259 11.33 18.47 4.02
N ASN A 260 10.52 17.48 4.41
CA ASN A 260 9.08 17.62 4.58
C ASN A 260 8.74 18.48 5.80
N LYS A 261 9.47 18.31 6.91
CA LYS A 261 9.33 19.17 8.11
C LYS A 261 9.64 20.63 7.79
N GLU A 262 10.69 20.89 7.02
CA GLU A 262 11.06 22.24 6.60
C GLU A 262 10.03 22.86 5.65
N SER A 263 9.52 22.10 4.69
CA SER A 263 8.48 22.55 3.75
C SER A 263 7.18 22.90 4.48
N PHE A 264 6.77 22.09 5.45
CA PHE A 264 5.62 22.38 6.31
C PHE A 264 5.82 23.68 7.11
N LYS A 265 7.02 23.90 7.66
CA LYS A 265 7.36 25.11 8.41
C LYS A 265 7.31 26.36 7.53
N LYS A 266 7.79 26.27 6.29
CA LYS A 266 7.70 27.37 5.31
C LYS A 266 6.26 27.70 4.94
N LEU A 267 5.42 26.67 4.72
CA LEU A 267 4.02 26.86 4.31
C LEU A 267 3.12 27.37 5.44
N SER A 268 3.31 26.86 6.66
CA SER A 268 2.37 27.09 7.77
C SER A 268 2.90 27.98 8.88
N THR A 269 4.19 28.33 8.88
CA THR A 269 4.91 28.97 10.01
C THR A 269 4.95 28.14 11.31
N MET A 270 4.35 26.94 11.31
CA MET A 270 4.32 26.00 12.43
C MET A 270 5.42 24.95 12.30
N SER A 271 5.86 24.39 13.42
CA SER A 271 6.82 23.29 13.45
C SER A 271 6.09 21.97 13.66
N LEU A 272 6.35 20.97 12.80
CA LEU A 272 5.84 19.61 13.01
C LEU A 272 6.33 19.02 14.33
N ASP A 273 7.57 19.32 14.74
CA ASP A 273 8.09 18.80 16.01
C ASP A 273 7.32 19.40 17.20
N SER A 274 7.03 20.71 17.19
CA SER A 274 6.21 21.34 18.23
C SER A 274 4.74 20.89 18.21
N LEU A 275 4.19 20.64 17.02
CA LEU A 275 2.85 20.03 16.90
C LEU A 275 2.86 18.62 17.48
N SER A 276 3.91 17.85 17.22
CA SER A 276 4.05 16.48 17.71
C SER A 276 4.16 16.40 19.25
N THR A 277 4.76 17.40 19.91
CA THR A 277 4.76 17.46 21.37
C THR A 277 3.44 17.93 21.97
N SER A 278 2.63 18.66 21.21
CA SER A 278 1.37 19.23 21.70
C SER A 278 0.14 18.41 21.32
N TRP A 279 0.25 17.50 20.35
CA TRP A 279 -0.81 16.61 19.87
C TRP A 279 -0.64 15.22 20.48
N ASN A 280 -1.73 14.62 20.97
CA ASN A 280 -1.68 13.30 21.63
C ASN A 280 -1.87 12.11 20.65
N GLY A 281 -1.86 12.39 19.35
CA GLY A 281 -1.93 11.39 18.29
C GLY A 281 -3.32 10.99 17.84
N GLY A 282 -4.38 11.40 18.54
CA GLY A 282 -5.76 11.09 18.16
C GLY A 282 -6.28 11.99 17.04
N PHE A 283 -6.87 11.40 16.01
CA PHE A 283 -7.43 12.12 14.88
C PHE A 283 -8.67 11.44 14.32
N GLU A 284 -9.59 12.24 13.79
CA GLU A 284 -10.76 11.78 13.03
C GLU A 284 -11.00 12.71 11.85
N LEU A 285 -10.70 12.25 10.65
CA LEU A 285 -11.00 12.91 9.40
C LEU A 285 -12.29 12.32 8.81
N ASN A 286 -13.17 13.18 8.34
CA ASN A 286 -14.39 12.77 7.67
C ASN A 286 -14.65 13.69 6.48
N LEU A 287 -14.74 13.11 5.28
CA LEU A 287 -15.19 13.74 4.06
C LEU A 287 -16.59 13.22 3.74
N GLN A 288 -17.58 14.10 3.81
CA GLN A 288 -18.96 13.76 3.50
C GLN A 288 -19.29 13.92 2.02
N GLY A 289 -18.58 14.81 1.31
CA GLY A 289 -18.84 15.14 -0.08
C GLY A 289 -18.35 16.53 -0.44
N PHE A 290 -18.94 17.12 -1.48
CA PHE A 290 -18.61 18.47 -1.96
C PHE A 290 -19.89 19.29 -2.06
N LYS A 291 -19.87 20.52 -1.54
CA LYS A 291 -21.00 21.45 -1.56
C LYS A 291 -20.69 22.66 -2.44
N GLU A 292 -21.67 23.11 -3.20
CA GLU A 292 -21.59 24.40 -3.87
C GLU A 292 -21.95 25.50 -2.88
N GLU A 293 -21.08 26.50 -2.83
CA GLU A 293 -21.26 27.74 -2.09
C GLU A 293 -21.32 28.88 -3.11
N ILE A 294 -22.26 29.78 -2.91
CA ILE A 294 -22.47 30.95 -3.75
C ILE A 294 -21.94 32.15 -2.99
N ASP A 295 -20.85 32.73 -3.48
CA ASP A 295 -20.29 33.96 -2.96
C ASP A 295 -20.70 35.12 -3.87
N THR A 296 -21.11 36.23 -3.27
CA THR A 296 -21.38 37.49 -4.00
C THR A 296 -20.21 38.43 -3.77
N ILE A 297 -19.50 38.76 -4.85
CA ILE A 297 -18.46 39.78 -4.85
C ILE A 297 -19.15 41.11 -5.18
N VAL A 298 -19.08 42.04 -4.23
CA VAL A 298 -19.53 43.41 -4.40
C VAL A 298 -18.33 44.25 -4.81
N THR A 299 -18.31 44.73 -6.04
CA THR A 299 -17.34 45.72 -6.52
C THR A 299 -18.05 47.04 -6.78
N TYR A 300 -17.32 48.15 -6.70
CA TYR A 300 -17.86 49.45 -7.06
C TYR A 300 -17.19 49.90 -8.36
N GLU A 301 -17.99 50.21 -9.36
CA GLU A 301 -17.55 50.86 -10.59
C GLU A 301 -18.13 52.28 -10.62
N TYR A 302 -17.53 53.18 -11.40
CA TYR A 302 -18.09 54.50 -11.62
C TYR A 302 -18.91 54.49 -12.91
N ASP A 303 -20.09 55.10 -12.89
CA ASP A 303 -20.85 55.38 -14.11
C ASP A 303 -20.29 56.60 -14.86
N ASP A 304 -20.88 56.93 -16.01
CA ASP A 304 -20.45 58.04 -16.87
C ASP A 304 -20.56 59.41 -16.18
N ASP A 305 -21.37 59.50 -15.11
CA ASP A 305 -21.55 60.68 -14.26
C ASP A 305 -20.66 60.65 -13.00
N PHE A 306 -19.67 59.73 -12.95
CA PHE A 306 -18.75 59.53 -11.83
C PHE A 306 -19.42 59.17 -10.48
N ASN A 307 -20.61 58.58 -10.50
CA ASN A 307 -21.25 58.04 -9.30
C ASN A 307 -20.76 56.61 -9.03
N LYS A 308 -20.52 56.27 -7.76
CA LYS A 308 -20.18 54.89 -7.36
C LYS A 308 -21.42 54.00 -7.48
N VAL A 309 -21.39 53.05 -8.41
CA VAL A 309 -22.44 52.06 -8.61
C VAL A 309 -21.99 50.68 -8.11
N GLU A 310 -22.84 50.05 -7.30
CA GLU A 310 -22.61 48.70 -6.79
C GLU A 310 -22.80 47.66 -7.91
N LYS A 311 -21.72 46.94 -8.23
CA LYS A 311 -21.74 45.81 -9.17
C LYS A 311 -21.59 44.49 -8.40
N LYS A 312 -22.65 43.70 -8.41
CA LYS A 312 -22.67 42.37 -7.78
C LYS A 312 -22.31 41.31 -8.81
N SER A 313 -21.20 40.62 -8.60
CA SER A 313 -20.84 39.41 -9.35
C SER A 313 -21.05 38.19 -8.48
N VAL A 314 -21.68 37.15 -9.04
CA VAL A 314 -21.93 35.90 -8.34
C VAL A 314 -20.88 34.87 -8.73
N GLN A 315 -20.10 34.41 -7.77
CA GLN A 315 -19.12 33.35 -7.95
C GLN A 315 -19.62 32.06 -7.29
N LYS A 316 -19.77 31.00 -8.09
CA LYS A 316 -20.04 29.66 -7.58
C LYS A 316 -18.71 28.98 -7.26
N LYS A 317 -18.48 28.64 -6.00
CA LYS A 317 -17.31 27.88 -5.55
C LYS A 317 -17.77 26.55 -4.98
N ARG A 318 -17.12 25.46 -5.37
CA ARG A 318 -17.42 24.14 -4.81
C ARG A 318 -16.37 23.77 -3.78
N ASN A 319 -16.75 23.62 -2.52
CA ASN A 319 -15.85 23.33 -1.41
C ASN A 319 -16.09 21.91 -0.87
N PRO A 320 -15.06 21.22 -0.35
CA PRO A 320 -15.26 19.95 0.33
C PRO A 320 -16.08 20.18 1.61
N ASN A 321 -16.99 19.25 1.92
CA ASN A 321 -17.65 19.15 3.22
C ASN A 321 -16.82 18.18 4.08
N VAL A 322 -15.82 18.74 4.77
CA VAL A 322 -14.80 18.00 5.51
C VAL A 322 -14.76 18.46 6.95
N SER A 323 -14.51 17.51 7.85
CA SER A 323 -14.17 17.79 9.24
C SER A 323 -12.93 17.01 9.64
N LEU A 324 -12.05 17.64 10.40
CA LEU A 324 -10.90 17.04 11.03
C LEU A 324 -10.96 17.34 12.52
N TYR A 325 -11.11 16.31 13.32
CA TYR A 325 -10.98 16.39 14.76
C TYR A 325 -9.59 15.94 15.18
N LEU A 326 -8.94 16.72 16.04
CA LEU A 326 -7.65 16.42 16.61
C LEU A 326 -7.79 16.38 18.13
N ASN A 327 -7.49 15.24 18.73
CA ASN A 327 -7.46 15.11 20.18
C ASN A 327 -6.32 16.00 20.71
N LYS A 328 -6.60 16.83 21.70
CA LYS A 328 -5.63 17.84 22.16
C LYS A 328 -4.90 17.41 23.43
N THR A 329 -3.73 18.00 23.64
CA THR A 329 -3.27 18.34 24.99
C THR A 329 -3.68 19.80 25.28
N ASP A 330 -3.59 20.24 26.54
CA ASP A 330 -3.88 21.64 26.91
C ASP A 330 -2.97 22.66 26.20
N ALA A 331 -1.81 22.22 25.68
CA ALA A 331 -0.88 23.05 24.95
C ALA A 331 -1.24 23.24 23.46
N PHE A 332 -2.04 22.33 22.87
CA PHE A 332 -2.26 22.30 21.41
C PHE A 332 -2.95 23.57 20.89
N TYR A 333 -4.10 23.92 21.46
CA TYR A 333 -4.86 25.08 21.00
C TYR A 333 -4.14 26.40 21.32
N LYS A 334 -3.43 26.45 22.47
CA LYS A 334 -2.54 27.57 22.82
C LYS A 334 -1.42 27.73 21.79
N TYR A 335 -0.83 26.63 21.31
CA TYR A 335 0.17 26.65 20.25
C TYR A 335 -0.39 27.19 18.94
N LEU A 336 -1.57 26.74 18.51
CA LEU A 336 -2.22 27.27 17.30
C LEU A 336 -2.47 28.79 17.42
N THR A 337 -2.92 29.23 18.58
CA THR A 337 -3.20 30.65 18.85
C THR A 337 -1.91 31.49 18.87
N SER A 338 -0.84 31.00 19.52
CA SER A 338 0.45 31.72 19.58
C SER A 338 1.13 31.84 18.22
N LYS A 339 0.87 30.89 17.31
CA LYS A 339 1.28 30.95 15.91
C LYS A 339 0.35 31.73 14.99
N LYS A 340 -0.66 32.43 15.55
CA LYS A 340 -1.66 33.19 14.79
C LYS A 340 -2.40 32.34 13.75
N ALA A 341 -2.46 31.03 13.96
CA ALA A 341 -3.19 30.07 13.12
C ALA A 341 -4.70 30.12 13.36
N VAL A 342 -5.15 30.81 14.42
CA VAL A 342 -6.55 31.03 14.77
C VAL A 342 -6.82 32.53 14.81
N LYS A 343 -7.84 32.99 14.08
CA LYS A 343 -8.34 34.36 14.14
C LYS A 343 -9.85 34.38 14.37
N THR A 344 -10.33 35.38 15.09
CA THR A 344 -11.76 35.65 15.23
C THR A 344 -12.19 36.62 14.14
N ILE A 345 -13.18 36.22 13.33
CA ILE A 345 -13.79 37.05 12.28
C ILE A 345 -15.30 37.08 12.55
N GLY A 346 -15.82 38.23 12.98
CA GLY A 346 -17.18 38.35 13.50
C GLY A 346 -17.37 37.47 14.74
N SER A 347 -18.43 36.65 14.75
CA SER A 347 -18.73 35.70 15.84
C SER A 347 -18.06 34.33 15.69
N LYS A 348 -17.23 34.12 14.65
CA LYS A 348 -16.65 32.81 14.32
C LYS A 348 -15.13 32.82 14.41
N LYS A 349 -14.57 31.69 14.87
CA LYS A 349 -13.13 31.44 14.83
C LYS A 349 -12.77 30.70 13.53
N VAL A 350 -11.74 31.20 12.86
CA VAL A 350 -11.27 30.70 11.57
C VAL A 350 -9.82 30.23 11.70
N PHE A 351 -9.54 29.06 11.14
CA PHE A 351 -8.21 28.53 10.98
C PHE A 351 -7.57 29.10 9.71
N THR A 352 -6.55 29.93 9.88
CA THR A 352 -5.98 30.77 8.81
C THR A 352 -4.94 30.06 7.96
N MET A 353 -4.54 28.84 8.32
CA MET A 353 -3.46 28.12 7.65
C MET A 353 -3.95 27.27 6.46
N ASN A 354 -5.26 27.16 6.24
CA ASN A 354 -5.80 26.51 5.04
C ASN A 354 -6.05 27.55 3.94
N PRO A 355 -5.26 27.57 2.86
CA PRO A 355 -5.42 28.56 1.79
C PRO A 355 -6.53 28.20 0.79
N LEU A 356 -7.09 26.98 0.84
CA LEU A 356 -7.97 26.48 -0.22
C LEU A 356 -9.44 26.87 -0.01
N PHE A 357 -9.89 26.86 1.24
CA PHE A 357 -11.26 27.18 1.63
C PHE A 357 -11.31 27.61 3.10
N THR A 358 -12.34 28.38 3.44
CA THR A 358 -12.57 28.82 4.82
C THR A 358 -12.73 27.61 5.73
N THR A 359 -11.89 27.52 6.75
CA THR A 359 -11.93 26.46 7.74
C THR A 359 -12.30 27.06 9.07
N PHE A 360 -13.43 26.66 9.63
CA PHE A 360 -13.82 27.04 10.98
C PHE A 360 -13.11 26.14 11.98
N ILE A 361 -12.85 26.71 13.15
CA ILE A 361 -12.24 25.99 14.26
C ILE A 361 -13.10 26.13 15.51
N ASN A 362 -13.39 25.01 16.15
CA ASN A 362 -14.01 24.96 17.47
C ASN A 362 -13.13 24.13 18.41
N GLU A 363 -13.13 24.48 19.68
CA GLU A 363 -12.40 23.77 20.72
C GLU A 363 -13.41 23.25 21.75
N ASP A 364 -13.27 21.98 22.13
CA ASP A 364 -13.95 21.43 23.30
C ASP A 364 -12.93 20.93 24.33
N LYS A 365 -13.42 20.32 25.43
CA LYS A 365 -12.54 19.80 26.49
C LYS A 365 -11.54 18.76 26.00
N LEU A 366 -11.86 18.05 24.93
CA LEU A 366 -11.16 16.84 24.51
C LEU A 366 -10.32 17.07 23.25
N GLY A 367 -10.54 18.16 22.51
CA GLY A 367 -9.86 18.38 21.25
C GLY A 367 -10.27 19.63 20.49
N VAL A 368 -9.80 19.68 19.25
CA VAL A 368 -10.01 20.76 18.29
C VAL A 368 -10.72 20.18 17.07
N LEU A 369 -11.85 20.78 16.71
CA LEU A 369 -12.60 20.46 15.51
C LEU A 369 -12.35 21.53 14.44
N LEU A 370 -11.75 21.11 13.33
CA LEU A 370 -11.64 21.89 12.10
C LEU A 370 -12.73 21.42 11.14
N TYR A 371 -13.45 22.34 10.51
CA TYR A 371 -14.56 21.98 9.63
C TYR A 371 -14.83 23.06 8.58
N SER A 372 -15.22 22.66 7.37
CA SER A 372 -15.50 23.58 6.26
C SER A 372 -16.96 24.01 6.19
N SER A 373 -17.89 23.18 6.67
CA SER A 373 -19.33 23.49 6.68
C SER A 373 -19.71 24.46 7.80
N LYS A 374 -20.84 25.17 7.68
CA LYS A 374 -21.35 26.03 8.76
C LYS A 374 -21.83 25.25 9.99
N GLU A 375 -22.08 23.95 9.85
CA GLU A 375 -22.53 23.06 10.93
C GLU A 375 -21.51 21.96 11.20
N PRO A 376 -21.17 21.69 12.48
CA PRO A 376 -20.31 20.60 12.87
C PRO A 376 -21.02 19.24 12.71
N LEU A 377 -20.24 18.19 12.48
CA LEU A 377 -20.75 16.83 12.43
C LEU A 377 -21.37 16.39 13.77
N LYS A 378 -22.44 15.58 13.69
CA LYS A 378 -23.04 14.92 14.85
C LYS A 378 -22.11 13.84 15.41
N LYS A 379 -21.96 13.83 16.74
CA LYS A 379 -21.19 12.83 17.50
C LYS A 379 -22.08 11.61 17.73
N GLU A 380 -21.74 10.44 17.18
CA GLU A 380 -22.61 9.24 17.23
C GLU A 380 -21.87 7.88 17.18
N SER A 381 -20.53 7.82 17.26
CA SER A 381 -19.81 6.54 17.16
C SER A 381 -19.17 6.12 18.48
N ASN A 382 -19.12 4.82 18.73
CA ASN A 382 -18.43 4.16 19.86
C ASN A 382 -17.75 2.87 19.37
N ALA A 383 -17.00 2.94 18.26
CA ALA A 383 -16.10 1.85 17.86
C ALA A 383 -14.79 1.95 18.66
N ASN A 384 -14.30 0.80 19.15
CA ASN A 384 -13.08 0.64 19.97
C ASN A 384 -11.85 0.20 19.15
N ASP A 385 -11.90 0.32 17.82
CA ASP A 385 -10.76 0.03 16.97
C ASP A 385 -9.64 1.06 17.16
N LYS A 386 -8.37 0.62 17.09
CA LYS A 386 -7.21 1.51 17.21
C LYS A 386 -7.08 2.44 15.99
N PHE A 387 -7.51 1.95 14.83
CA PHE A 387 -7.53 2.69 13.58
C PHE A 387 -8.58 2.14 12.62
N THR A 388 -9.30 3.02 11.93
CA THR A 388 -10.24 2.65 10.86
C THR A 388 -10.12 3.62 9.70
N LEU A 389 -10.14 3.10 8.48
CA LEU A 389 -10.21 3.85 7.24
C LEU A 389 -11.31 3.27 6.37
N PHE A 390 -12.11 4.15 5.80
CA PHE A 390 -13.02 3.85 4.70
C PHE A 390 -12.89 4.92 3.64
N PHE A 391 -12.79 4.52 2.38
CA PHE A 391 -12.82 5.41 1.25
C PHE A 391 -13.67 4.82 0.12
N ASN A 392 -14.82 5.44 -0.15
CA ASN A 392 -15.66 5.14 -1.30
C ASN A 392 -15.10 5.85 -2.55
N VAL A 393 -14.17 5.18 -3.22
CA VAL A 393 -13.48 5.68 -4.41
C VAL A 393 -14.46 5.88 -5.57
N GLU A 394 -15.48 5.02 -5.67
CA GLU A 394 -16.50 5.13 -6.71
C GLU A 394 -17.36 6.39 -6.53
N GLU A 395 -17.90 6.62 -5.34
CA GLU A 395 -18.67 7.83 -5.02
C GLU A 395 -17.82 9.08 -5.17
N TYR A 396 -16.57 9.05 -4.68
CA TYR A 396 -15.62 10.14 -4.88
C TYR A 396 -15.50 10.51 -6.36
N ASN A 397 -15.43 9.52 -7.27
CA ASN A 397 -15.28 9.71 -8.71
C ASN A 397 -16.54 10.14 -9.47
N LYS A 398 -17.73 9.95 -8.90
CA LYS A 398 -19.00 10.37 -9.50
C LYS A 398 -19.27 11.87 -9.32
N VAL A 399 -18.65 12.51 -8.32
CA VAL A 399 -18.91 13.91 -7.98
C VAL A 399 -17.93 14.83 -8.72
N ASN A 400 -18.40 15.97 -9.25
CA ASN A 400 -17.50 17.04 -9.71
C ASN A 400 -16.87 17.72 -8.48
N ARG A 401 -15.54 17.78 -8.44
CA ARG A 401 -14.74 18.20 -7.28
C ARG A 401 -14.07 19.56 -7.46
N GLY A 402 -14.30 20.23 -8.60
CA GLY A 402 -13.53 21.42 -8.97
C GLY A 402 -12.03 21.13 -8.93
N ILE A 403 -11.29 21.94 -8.17
CA ILE A 403 -9.83 21.84 -8.02
C ILE A 403 -9.36 20.70 -7.09
N TYR A 404 -10.25 20.06 -6.33
CA TYR A 404 -9.91 19.07 -5.29
C TYR A 404 -9.76 17.64 -5.82
N ASN A 405 -9.17 17.48 -7.00
CA ASN A 405 -9.08 16.20 -7.69
C ASN A 405 -7.81 15.44 -7.31
N ILE A 406 -7.96 14.29 -6.66
CA ILE A 406 -6.88 13.32 -6.45
C ILE A 406 -6.94 12.32 -7.60
N SER A 407 -5.96 12.39 -8.50
CA SER A 407 -5.87 11.46 -9.62
C SER A 407 -4.95 10.29 -9.28
N ASN A 408 -5.48 9.08 -9.44
CA ASN A 408 -4.69 7.87 -9.48
C ASN A 408 -5.26 6.98 -10.58
N LYS A 409 -4.41 6.45 -11.47
CA LYS A 409 -4.87 5.60 -12.58
C LYS A 409 -5.69 4.40 -12.10
N TYR A 410 -5.39 3.87 -10.91
CA TYR A 410 -6.09 2.72 -10.32
C TYR A 410 -7.45 3.08 -9.70
N PHE A 411 -7.74 4.35 -9.39
CA PHE A 411 -9.07 4.75 -8.86
C PHE A 411 -10.21 4.51 -9.85
N ARG A 412 -9.90 4.36 -11.14
CA ARG A 412 -10.88 3.93 -12.14
C ARG A 412 -11.37 2.51 -11.88
N LEU A 413 -10.51 1.64 -11.35
CA LEU A 413 -10.77 0.22 -11.08
C LEU A 413 -11.35 -0.02 -9.69
N ILE A 414 -10.98 0.79 -8.70
CA ILE A 414 -11.32 0.58 -7.29
C ILE A 414 -12.71 1.12 -6.95
N GLU A 415 -13.55 0.29 -6.33
CA GLU A 415 -14.84 0.66 -5.76
C GLU A 415 -14.66 1.34 -4.41
N ASN A 416 -14.03 0.64 -3.47
CA ASN A 416 -13.78 1.13 -2.13
C ASN A 416 -12.50 0.54 -1.53
N ILE A 417 -11.96 1.25 -0.53
CA ILE A 417 -10.83 0.83 0.29
C ILE A 417 -11.27 0.85 1.75
N LYS A 418 -11.01 -0.23 2.46
CA LYS A 418 -11.21 -0.35 3.91
C LYS A 418 -9.90 -0.72 4.57
N ALA A 419 -9.63 -0.15 5.74
CA ALA A 419 -8.58 -0.67 6.62
C ALA A 419 -9.03 -0.58 8.07
N ASN A 420 -8.67 -1.57 8.87
CA ASN A 420 -8.96 -1.59 10.30
C ASN A 420 -7.78 -2.17 11.08
N VAL A 421 -7.55 -1.63 12.27
CA VAL A 421 -6.64 -2.18 13.28
C VAL A 421 -7.43 -2.37 14.56
N THR A 422 -7.64 -3.63 14.95
CA THR A 422 -8.45 -3.99 16.11
C THR A 422 -7.73 -3.67 17.42
N SER A 423 -8.45 -3.78 18.54
CA SER A 423 -7.84 -3.71 19.87
C SER A 423 -6.74 -4.74 20.12
N GLN A 424 -6.79 -5.89 19.42
CA GLN A 424 -5.88 -7.02 19.51
C GLN A 424 -4.70 -6.94 18.53
N ASN A 425 -4.53 -5.82 17.82
CA ASN A 425 -3.50 -5.60 16.79
C ASN A 425 -3.71 -6.37 15.49
N ASP A 426 -4.90 -6.94 15.28
CA ASP A 426 -5.25 -7.53 13.99
C ASP A 426 -5.42 -6.40 12.98
N VAL A 427 -4.73 -6.55 11.85
CA VAL A 427 -4.79 -5.62 10.73
C VAL A 427 -5.58 -6.26 9.62
N THR A 428 -6.49 -5.49 9.05
CA THR A 428 -7.18 -5.83 7.81
C THR A 428 -7.14 -4.64 6.87
N ILE A 429 -6.81 -4.88 5.60
CA ILE A 429 -6.94 -3.90 4.52
C ILE A 429 -7.61 -4.61 3.36
N GLU A 430 -8.74 -4.07 2.90
CA GLU A 430 -9.51 -4.61 1.79
C GLU A 430 -9.56 -3.57 0.67
N ILE A 431 -9.19 -3.98 -0.54
CA ILE A 431 -9.36 -3.18 -1.75
C ILE A 431 -10.33 -3.91 -2.67
N SER A 432 -11.52 -3.33 -2.83
CA SER A 432 -12.59 -3.89 -3.67
C SER A 432 -12.59 -3.24 -5.06
N LEU A 433 -12.75 -4.03 -6.11
CA LEU A 433 -12.83 -3.54 -7.48
C LEU A 433 -14.27 -3.38 -7.97
N LYS A 434 -14.48 -2.39 -8.85
CA LYS A 434 -15.79 -2.11 -9.47
C LYS A 434 -16.23 -3.22 -10.40
N ASN A 435 -15.31 -3.73 -11.22
CA ASN A 435 -15.63 -4.81 -12.14
C ASN A 435 -15.61 -6.14 -11.40
N LYS A 436 -16.79 -6.74 -11.27
CA LYS A 436 -16.98 -8.02 -10.57
C LYS A 436 -16.74 -9.24 -11.47
N SER A 437 -16.56 -9.04 -12.78
CA SER A 437 -16.51 -10.14 -13.76
C SER A 437 -15.09 -10.64 -14.07
N GLN A 438 -14.04 -10.14 -13.40
CA GLN A 438 -12.64 -10.51 -13.64
C GLN A 438 -11.87 -10.55 -12.32
N ASN A 439 -10.86 -11.40 -12.17
CA ASN A 439 -10.01 -11.43 -10.98
C ASN A 439 -9.21 -10.14 -10.82
N PHE A 440 -8.93 -9.79 -9.56
CA PHE A 440 -8.09 -8.66 -9.18
C PHE A 440 -6.76 -8.59 -9.94
N MET A 441 -6.03 -9.71 -10.08
CA MET A 441 -4.71 -9.72 -10.72
C MET A 441 -4.77 -9.33 -12.20
N TYR A 442 -5.74 -9.87 -12.94
CA TYR A 442 -5.87 -9.57 -14.37
C TYR A 442 -6.17 -8.09 -14.61
N GLN A 443 -7.05 -7.51 -13.79
CA GLN A 443 -7.43 -6.10 -13.92
C GLN A 443 -6.29 -5.13 -13.63
N PHE A 444 -5.33 -5.50 -12.77
CA PHE A 444 -4.16 -4.67 -12.46
C PHE A 444 -3.00 -4.80 -13.45
N LEU A 445 -2.92 -5.94 -14.16
CA LEU A 445 -1.88 -6.18 -15.17
C LEU A 445 -2.20 -5.52 -16.52
N LYS A 446 -3.46 -5.15 -16.76
CA LYS A 446 -3.91 -4.41 -17.95
C LYS A 446 -3.73 -2.91 -17.77
#